data_AF-A0A0J7KAT1-F1
#
_entry.id   AF-A0A0J7KAT1-F1
#
_cell.length_a   1.000
_cell.length_b   1.000
_cell.length_c   1.000
_cell.angle_alpha   90.00
_cell.angle_beta   90.00
_cell.angle_gamma   90.00
#
_symmetry.space_group_name_H-M   'P 1'
#
loop_
_entity.id
_entity.type
_entity.pdbx_description
1 polymer ?
#
loop_
_entity_poly.entity_id
_entity_poly.type
_entity_poly.pdbx_seq_one_letter_code
_entity_poly.pdbx_strand_id
1 'polypeptide(L)'
;MEIRTENGKIRKKPVEENIEELESSHIVQGHRIIDIEYMAKNMHCSFCKERLHLEDIAKEMVKGTASIFEEKCKNCLKKNTVKSGKEYINPSTGRSLFVINTKTAL
;
A
#
# COMPACT_ATOMS: atom_id res chain seq x y z
N MET A 1 2.76 -64.94 -6.53
CA MET A 1 3.25 -64.00 -5.51
C MET A 1 2.16 -62.96 -5.34
N GLU A 2 1.37 -63.12 -4.28
CA GLU A 2 0.18 -62.31 -4.02
C GLU A 2 0.60 -60.99 -3.38
N ILE A 3 0.13 -59.87 -3.93
CA ILE A 3 0.07 -58.61 -3.19
C ILE A 3 -1.36 -58.09 -3.36
N ARG A 4 -2.18 -58.38 -2.35
CA ARG A 4 -3.41 -57.65 -2.06
C ARG A 4 -3.01 -56.33 -1.40
N THR A 5 -3.53 -55.21 -1.90
CA THR A 5 -3.71 -54.01 -1.08
C THR A 5 -5.07 -53.39 -1.38
N GLU A 6 -5.79 -53.21 -0.28
CA GLU A 6 -7.16 -52.76 -0.17
C GLU A 6 -7.26 -51.23 -0.18
N ASN A 7 -8.50 -50.78 -0.36
CA ASN A 7 -9.02 -49.49 0.11
C ASN A 7 -8.71 -48.26 -0.75
N GLY A 8 -9.58 -48.08 -1.74
CA GLY A 8 -9.87 -46.78 -2.33
C GLY A 8 -10.27 -45.76 -1.26
N LYS A 9 -9.38 -44.80 -1.03
CA LYS A 9 -9.71 -43.53 -0.39
C LYS A 9 -9.69 -42.46 -1.48
N ILE A 10 -10.87 -42.14 -2.01
CA ILE A 10 -11.08 -40.93 -2.79
C ILE A 10 -10.81 -39.77 -1.81
N ARG A 11 -9.60 -39.22 -1.85
CA ARG A 11 -9.29 -37.96 -1.19
C ARG A 11 -10.01 -36.87 -1.98
N LYS A 12 -11.17 -36.43 -1.49
CA LYS A 12 -11.81 -35.21 -1.96
C LYS A 12 -10.78 -34.09 -1.81
N LYS A 13 -10.37 -33.48 -2.92
CA LYS A 13 -9.65 -32.20 -2.88
C LYS A 13 -10.51 -31.24 -2.08
N PRO A 14 -9.97 -30.51 -1.09
CA PRO A 14 -10.70 -29.38 -0.54
C PRO A 14 -11.01 -28.44 -1.70
N VAL A 15 -12.29 -28.16 -1.88
CA VAL A 15 -12.78 -27.15 -2.81
C VAL A 15 -12.12 -25.85 -2.37
N GLU A 16 -11.34 -25.25 -3.27
CA GLU A 16 -10.82 -23.90 -3.11
C GLU A 16 -12.03 -22.98 -2.97
N GLU A 17 -12.36 -22.63 -1.73
CA GLU A 17 -13.15 -21.44 -1.46
C GLU A 17 -12.25 -20.27 -1.88
N ASN A 18 -12.40 -19.86 -3.14
CA ASN A 18 -12.05 -18.52 -3.57
C ASN A 18 -12.94 -17.57 -2.77
N ILE A 19 -12.51 -17.28 -1.54
CA ILE A 19 -12.94 -16.12 -0.81
C ILE A 19 -12.37 -14.96 -1.63
N GLU A 20 -13.16 -14.48 -2.58
CA GLU A 20 -12.99 -13.11 -3.08
C GLU A 20 -13.12 -12.24 -1.83
N GLU A 21 -11.96 -11.93 -1.26
CA GLU A 21 -11.81 -10.94 -0.21
C GLU A 21 -12.49 -9.69 -0.76
N LEU A 22 -13.72 -9.44 -0.30
CA LEU A 22 -14.49 -8.27 -0.65
C LEU A 22 -13.54 -7.10 -0.37
N GLU A 23 -13.00 -6.47 -1.41
CA GLU A 23 -12.06 -5.35 -1.25
C GLU A 23 -12.83 -4.27 -0.50
N SER A 24 -12.73 -4.30 0.83
CA SER A 24 -13.32 -3.29 1.68
C SER A 24 -12.72 -2.00 1.19
N SER A 25 -13.57 -1.09 0.69
CA SER A 25 -13.17 0.24 0.27
C SER A 25 -12.52 0.90 1.49
N HIS A 26 -11.21 0.77 1.62
CA HIS A 26 -10.45 1.38 2.69
C HIS A 26 -10.40 2.87 2.38
N ILE A 27 -11.48 3.56 2.78
CA ILE A 27 -11.52 5.00 2.73
C ILE A 27 -10.55 5.48 3.79
N VAL A 28 -9.46 6.11 3.36
CA VAL A 28 -8.52 6.75 4.27
C VAL A 28 -9.23 7.95 4.91
N GLN A 29 -9.47 7.86 6.22
CA GLN A 29 -10.17 8.88 7.00
C GLN A 29 -9.25 9.59 8.01
N GLY A 30 -9.57 10.84 8.31
CA GLY A 30 -8.94 11.65 9.36
C GLY A 30 -8.16 12.86 8.83
N HIS A 31 -7.49 13.56 9.75
CA HIS A 31 -6.68 14.73 9.44
C HIS A 31 -5.20 14.34 9.36
N ARG A 32 -4.51 14.81 8.32
CA ARG A 32 -3.08 14.55 8.09
C ARG A 32 -2.34 15.85 7.81
N ILE A 33 -1.09 15.90 8.25
CA ILE A 33 -0.18 17.00 7.92
C ILE A 33 0.60 16.60 6.67
N ILE A 34 0.59 17.48 5.67
CA ILE A 34 1.22 17.23 4.38
C ILE A 34 2.16 18.39 3.99
N ASP A 35 3.27 18.09 3.35
CA ASP A 35 4.04 19.05 2.58
C ASP A 35 3.36 19.20 1.21
N ILE A 36 2.54 20.25 1.07
CA ILE A 36 1.66 20.47 -0.09
C ILE A 36 2.47 20.48 -1.39
N GLU A 37 3.59 21.21 -1.42
CA GLU A 37 4.40 21.33 -2.63
C GLU A 37 5.02 19.99 -3.03
N TYR A 38 5.59 19.27 -2.05
CA TYR A 38 6.17 17.96 -2.29
C TYR A 38 5.12 16.95 -2.74
N MET A 39 4.00 16.85 -2.02
CA MET A 39 2.96 15.87 -2.32
C MET A 39 2.33 16.15 -3.69
N ALA A 40 1.97 17.40 -4.01
CA ALA A 40 1.39 17.77 -5.30
C ALA A 40 2.28 17.38 -6.49
N LYS A 41 3.61 17.56 -6.38
CA LYS A 41 4.57 17.13 -7.42
C LYS A 41 4.58 15.61 -7.60
N ASN A 42 4.33 14.86 -6.53
CA ASN A 42 4.34 13.39 -6.54
C ASN A 42 2.96 12.76 -6.78
N MET A 43 1.87 13.55 -6.86
CA MET A 43 0.52 13.08 -7.22
C MET A 43 0.36 12.86 -8.73
N HIS A 44 1.29 12.11 -9.32
CA HIS A 44 1.26 11.69 -10.71
C HIS A 44 1.65 10.22 -10.80
N CYS A 45 0.96 9.47 -11.65
CA CYS A 45 1.29 8.08 -11.89
C CYS A 45 2.72 7.99 -12.42
N SER A 46 3.57 7.22 -11.72
CA SER A 46 4.97 7.02 -12.10
C SER A 46 5.13 6.42 -13.51
N PHE A 47 4.11 5.73 -14.00
CA PHE A 47 4.09 5.01 -15.28
C PHE A 47 3.49 5.80 -16.44
N CYS A 48 2.27 6.32 -16.31
CA CYS A 48 1.57 7.01 -17.41
C CYS A 48 1.48 8.53 -17.23
N LYS A 49 1.98 9.07 -16.11
CA LYS A 49 1.98 10.50 -15.75
C LYS A 49 0.60 11.13 -15.56
N GLU A 50 -0.47 10.36 -15.65
CA GLU A 50 -1.82 10.80 -15.28
C GLU A 50 -1.86 11.32 -13.84
N ARG A 51 -2.70 12.33 -13.58
CA ARG A 51 -2.88 12.84 -12.22
C ARG A 51 -3.50 11.75 -11.35
N LEU A 52 -3.01 11.72 -10.13
CA LEU A 52 -3.53 10.90 -9.05
C LEU A 52 -4.50 11.76 -8.21
N HIS A 53 -5.53 11.16 -7.64
CA HIS A 53 -6.55 11.83 -6.85
C HIS A 53 -6.58 11.28 -5.42
N LEU A 54 -6.68 12.17 -4.43
CA LEU A 54 -6.73 11.77 -3.02
C LEU A 54 -7.91 10.83 -2.69
N GLU A 55 -9.02 10.93 -3.44
CA GLU A 55 -10.17 10.03 -3.31
C GLU A 55 -9.87 8.57 -3.70
N ASP A 56 -8.80 8.34 -4.46
CA ASP A 56 -8.41 7.03 -4.99
C ASP A 56 -7.36 6.31 -4.14
N ILE A 57 -6.97 6.92 -3.01
CA ILE A 57 -6.06 6.30 -2.06
C ILE A 57 -6.72 5.05 -1.48
N ALA A 58 -6.13 3.89 -1.76
CA ALA A 58 -6.64 2.60 -1.33
C ALA A 58 -6.07 2.16 0.03
N LYS A 59 -4.89 2.68 0.40
CA LYS A 59 -4.23 2.32 1.65
C LYS A 59 -3.33 3.44 2.15
N GLU A 60 -3.25 3.56 3.47
CA GLU A 60 -2.34 4.47 4.16
C GLU A 60 -1.44 3.69 5.13
N MET A 61 -0.15 4.01 5.12
CA MET A 61 0.79 3.64 6.17
C MET A 61 1.24 4.89 6.91
N VAL A 62 0.76 5.05 8.14
CA VAL A 62 1.13 6.18 9.00
C VAL A 62 2.54 6.00 9.57
N LYS A 63 3.33 7.08 9.56
CA LYS A 63 4.74 7.15 9.98
C LYS A 63 4.95 8.39 10.85
N GLY A 64 4.37 8.40 12.05
CA GLY A 64 4.35 9.58 12.93
C GLY A 64 3.29 10.58 12.47
N THR A 65 3.68 11.83 12.18
CA THR A 65 2.80 12.85 11.58
C THR A 65 2.77 12.77 10.05
N ALA A 66 3.66 11.97 9.45
CA ALA A 66 3.70 11.68 8.02
C ALA A 66 2.93 10.42 7.64
N SER A 67 2.65 10.26 6.35
CA SER A 67 1.98 9.10 5.78
C SER A 67 2.58 8.70 4.42
N ILE A 68 2.45 7.42 4.11
CA ILE A 68 2.70 6.85 2.79
C ILE A 68 1.37 6.30 2.26
N PHE A 69 0.91 6.83 1.13
CA PHE A 69 -0.35 6.46 0.49
C PHE A 69 -0.08 5.51 -0.67
N GLU A 70 -0.83 4.42 -0.76
CA GLU A 70 -0.91 3.60 -1.95
C GLU A 70 -2.17 3.96 -2.73
N GLU A 71 -2.01 4.23 -4.01
CA GLU A 71 -3.08 4.63 -4.91
C GLU A 71 -3.01 3.83 -6.21
N LYS A 72 -4.18 3.41 -6.71
CA LYS A 72 -4.30 2.73 -8.00
C LYS A 72 -4.65 3.75 -9.07
N CYS A 73 -3.79 3.91 -10.07
CA CYS A 73 -4.06 4.84 -11.17
C CYS A 73 -5.31 4.40 -11.96
N LYS A 74 -6.32 5.25 -12.09
CA LYS A 74 -7.54 4.96 -12.85
C LYS A 74 -7.30 4.72 -14.35
N ASN A 75 -6.25 5.31 -14.91
CA ASN A 75 -5.93 5.19 -16.34
C ASN A 75 -5.18 3.88 -16.67
N CYS A 76 -4.04 3.62 -16.01
CA CYS A 76 -3.20 2.45 -16.34
C CYS A 76 -3.26 1.30 -15.33
N LEU A 77 -4.09 1.42 -14.28
CA LEU A 77 -4.34 0.41 -13.22
C LEU A 77 -3.12 0.00 -12.38
N LYS A 78 -1.96 0.64 -12.58
CA LYS A 78 -0.75 0.37 -11.81
C LYS A 78 -0.84 1.03 -10.44
N LYS A 79 -0.30 0.35 -9.43
CA LYS A 79 -0.16 0.86 -8.06
C LYS A 79 0.96 1.90 -8.01
N ASN A 80 0.70 3.00 -7.33
CA ASN A 80 1.64 4.08 -7.08
C ASN A 80 1.75 4.31 -5.58
N THR A 81 2.88 4.86 -5.17
CA THR A 81 3.14 5.23 -3.78
C THR A 81 3.42 6.71 -3.73
N VAL A 82 2.61 7.43 -2.95
CA VAL A 82 2.76 8.87 -2.73
C VAL A 82 3.08 9.12 -1.27
N LYS A 83 4.11 9.92 -1.00
CA LYS A 83 4.54 10.27 0.34
C LYS A 83 3.99 11.65 0.72
N SER A 84 3.53 11.81 1.96
CA SER A 84 2.97 13.08 2.43
C SER A 84 4.02 14.18 2.61
N GLY A 85 5.31 13.85 2.57
CA GLY A 85 6.38 14.84 2.67
C GLY A 85 7.76 14.28 2.36
N LYS A 86 8.75 15.19 2.36
CA LYS A 86 10.16 14.88 2.09
C LYS A 86 10.73 13.96 3.16
N GLU A 87 11.63 13.08 2.72
CA GLU A 87 12.45 12.26 3.59
C GLU A 87 13.93 12.66 3.47
N TYR A 88 14.69 12.38 4.52
CA TYR A 88 16.14 12.41 4.50
C TYR A 88 16.70 11.10 5.04
N ILE A 89 17.89 10.73 4.59
CA ILE A 89 18.60 9.58 5.15
C ILE A 89 19.31 10.03 6.41
N ASN A 90 18.97 9.41 7.54
CA ASN A 90 19.67 9.64 8.79
C ASN A 90 21.13 9.12 8.66
N PRO A 91 22.15 9.97 8.82
CA PRO A 91 23.54 9.58 8.57
C PRO A 91 24.07 8.55 9.58
N SER A 92 23.52 8.50 10.80
CA SER A 92 23.96 7.58 11.85
C SER A 92 23.34 6.18 11.70
N THR A 93 22.11 6.09 11.19
CA THR A 93 21.37 4.81 11.11
C THR A 93 21.12 4.32 9.69
N GLY A 94 21.35 5.15 8.67
CA GLY A 94 21.02 4.87 7.26
C GLY A 94 19.52 4.82 6.97
N ARG A 95 18.66 5.07 7.96
CA ARG A 95 17.19 4.97 7.81
C ARG A 95 16.61 6.23 7.20
N SER A 96 15.60 6.06 6.34
CA SER A 96 14.81 7.17 5.83
C SER A 96 13.87 7.72 6.91
N LEU A 97 13.90 9.03 7.14
CA LEU A 97 13.06 9.73 8.12
C LEU A 97 12.33 10.88 7.44
N PHE A 98 11.05 11.07 7.79
CA PHE A 98 10.29 12.21 7.30
C PHE A 98 10.72 13.50 7.98
N VAL A 99 10.99 14.54 7.19
CA VAL A 99 11.37 15.89 7.67
C VAL A 99 10.26 16.50 8.54
N ILE A 100 9.00 16.17 8.28
CA ILE A 100 7.88 16.73 9.05
C ILE A 100 7.88 16.23 10.50
N ASN A 101 8.29 14.99 10.74
CA ASN A 101 8.37 14.42 12.09
C ASN A 101 9.44 15.11 12.95
N THR A 102 10.50 15.64 12.35
CA THR A 102 11.55 16.35 13.10
C THR A 102 11.16 17.77 13.45
N LYS A 103 10.27 18.39 12.68
CA LYS A 103 9.79 19.77 12.92
C LYS A 103 8.62 19.83 13.90
N THR A 104 7.85 18.76 14.04
CA THR A 104 6.69 18.69 14.95
C THR A 104 7.03 18.18 16.34
N ALA A 105 8.27 17.73 16.59
CA ALA A 105 8.75 17.39 17.92
C ALA A 105 9.13 18.68 18.67
N LEU A 106 8.13 19.34 19.25
CA LEU A 106 8.30 20.44 20.21
C LEU A 106 7.73 20.01 21.56
#